data_AF-A0A7Y2EQV8-F1
#
_entry.id   AF-A0A7Y2EQV8-F1
#
_cell.length_a   1.000
_cell.length_b   1.000
_cell.length_c   1.000
_cell.angle_alpha   90.00
_cell.angle_beta   90.00
_cell.angle_gamma   90.00
#
_symmetry.space_group_name_H-M   'P 1'
#
loop_
_entity.id
_entity.type
_entity.pdbx_description
1 polymer ?
#
loop_
_entity_poly.entity_id
_entity_poly.type
_entity_poly.pdbx_seq_one_letter_code
_entity_poly.pdbx_strand_id
1 'polypeptide(L)'
;MSIAAVLISTLLLGVVPSPDSSSVIRPGALDTVPVEIYVDANNPVSTDQNAGTVNSPLLTVQEGVRRARENKRRNVASVVIINPGVYRETVTLAWTNRPENQPDNATPILVRASESGTVRLTGSDIWEDWTYRDDTRVLEHEWLFDWGEFDPGWELQGLAARREMIFVNGDRMLQVDEPVLVEDYTFFVDEMNDVIRLKLPAKILATDPTIEVAVREVVWDQRYENNVTIDGIRFDHAATPWKGGQGAVRVTWSRNVEILNSEMHQNNWAGLYVGQSDTVSLGNVAMNDNGGQGWNTWRVRTFSSTDTETSYNNWRGALSGFKGWSVGNKLESMHGVSIRNHIARGNHSRGLWLDYDIQDAILDSLLIENNEGDGIWLEANPGPIAITNSKVLNNGESGIRTTFTENVTLENNLLASNALRQIEIAGKDKRWVRDFVSQERLHLTVRNWTVRSNELSGGENLIGVASNVRYKEWEEFTSTLTADNNRYVSDKMAAFLVLNKTLSFIEARSREDFRGWRDHTGQDSNSSFVHSN
;
A
#
# COMPACT_ATOMS: atom_id res chain seq x y z
N MET A 1 -32.02 24.70 8.67
CA MET A 1 -31.18 24.66 7.45
C MET A 1 -30.34 23.40 7.54
N SER A 2 -30.35 22.62 6.47
CA SER A 2 -30.09 21.18 6.45
C SER A 2 -28.63 20.82 6.74
N ILE A 3 -28.43 19.87 7.66
CA ILE A 3 -27.18 19.17 7.93
C ILE A 3 -27.01 18.11 6.84
N ALA A 4 -25.88 18.13 6.14
CA ALA A 4 -25.52 17.13 5.14
C ALA A 4 -25.06 15.85 5.85
N ALA A 5 -25.82 14.77 5.68
CA ALA A 5 -25.43 13.44 6.13
C ALA A 5 -24.39 12.87 5.16
N VAL A 6 -23.19 12.60 5.67
CA VAL A 6 -22.18 11.79 4.99
C VAL A 6 -22.66 10.33 5.07
N LEU A 7 -23.20 9.82 3.97
CA LEU A 7 -23.49 8.39 3.82
C LEU A 7 -22.17 7.65 3.58
N ILE A 8 -21.71 6.92 4.60
CA ILE A 8 -20.70 5.87 4.47
C ILE A 8 -21.40 4.69 3.78
N SER A 9 -21.15 4.53 2.49
CA SER A 9 -21.61 3.41 1.69
C SER A 9 -20.76 2.17 2.01
N THR A 10 -21.25 1.29 2.87
CA THR A 10 -20.78 -0.09 3.00
C THR A 10 -21.21 -0.87 1.75
N LEU A 11 -20.33 -0.91 0.73
CA LEU A 11 -20.51 -1.81 -0.40
C LEU A 11 -20.15 -3.22 0.06
N LEU A 12 -21.15 -4.09 0.25
CA LEU A 12 -20.91 -5.53 0.26
C LEU A 12 -20.42 -5.93 -1.13
N LEU A 13 -19.13 -6.23 -1.25
CA LEU A 13 -18.55 -6.87 -2.42
C LEU A 13 -19.15 -8.28 -2.55
N GLY A 14 -20.04 -8.46 -3.53
CA GLY A 14 -20.48 -9.77 -3.96
C GLY A 14 -19.29 -10.51 -4.56
N VAL A 15 -18.93 -11.65 -3.96
CA VAL A 15 -17.90 -12.56 -4.45
C VAL A 15 -18.28 -13.03 -5.86
N VAL A 16 -17.61 -12.51 -6.87
CA VAL A 16 -17.59 -13.10 -8.21
C VAL A 16 -16.50 -14.16 -8.19
N PRO A 17 -16.78 -15.44 -8.50
CA PRO A 17 -15.72 -16.44 -8.60
C PRO A 17 -14.82 -16.08 -9.78
N SER A 18 -13.54 -15.82 -9.52
CA SER A 18 -12.54 -15.65 -10.57
C SER A 18 -12.22 -17.02 -11.21
N PRO A 19 -11.93 -17.07 -12.52
CA PRO A 19 -11.40 -18.27 -13.15
C PRO A 19 -9.88 -18.35 -12.93
N ASP A 20 -9.44 -19.44 -12.30
CA ASP A 20 -8.08 -20.00 -12.27
C ASP A 20 -6.89 -19.03 -12.03
N SER A 21 -6.62 -18.75 -10.75
CA SER A 21 -5.25 -18.54 -10.23
C SER A 21 -4.95 -19.55 -9.12
N SER A 22 -4.98 -20.84 -9.47
CA SER A 22 -4.69 -21.90 -8.51
C SER A 22 -3.18 -22.05 -8.27
N SER A 23 -2.68 -21.39 -7.23
CA SER A 23 -1.63 -21.98 -6.38
C SER A 23 -2.00 -21.97 -4.90
N VAL A 24 -3.30 -21.94 -4.55
CA VAL A 24 -3.71 -22.44 -3.24
C VAL A 24 -3.08 -23.81 -3.09
N ILE A 25 -2.19 -23.99 -2.11
CA ILE A 25 -1.67 -25.31 -1.75
C ILE A 25 -2.89 -26.18 -1.46
N ARG A 26 -3.32 -26.95 -2.46
CA ARG A 26 -4.36 -27.94 -2.28
C ARG A 26 -3.77 -28.96 -1.30
N PRO A 27 -4.55 -29.47 -0.33
CA PRO A 27 -4.11 -30.51 0.60
C PRO A 27 -3.50 -31.78 -0.05
N GLY A 28 -3.52 -31.92 -1.38
CA GLY A 28 -2.92 -33.00 -2.14
C GLY A 28 -1.44 -32.85 -2.52
N ALA A 29 -0.73 -31.78 -2.10
CA ALA A 29 0.70 -31.61 -2.36
C ALA A 29 1.62 -32.03 -1.19
N LEU A 30 1.05 -32.59 -0.12
CA LEU A 30 1.79 -33.05 1.04
C LEU A 30 1.90 -34.58 1.02
N ASP A 31 3.13 -35.10 1.06
CA ASP A 31 3.38 -36.53 1.23
C ASP A 31 2.93 -37.06 2.62
N THR A 32 2.47 -36.17 3.51
CA THR A 32 1.98 -36.48 4.86
C THR A 32 0.80 -35.59 5.25
N VAL A 33 -0.12 -36.11 6.08
CA VAL A 33 -1.21 -35.30 6.66
C VAL A 33 -0.58 -34.22 7.56
N PRO A 34 -0.91 -32.92 7.37
CA PRO A 34 -0.33 -31.86 8.17
C PRO A 34 -0.78 -31.95 9.63
N VAL A 35 0.09 -31.53 10.55
CA VAL A 35 -0.25 -31.42 11.97
C VAL A 35 -1.08 -30.16 12.21
N GLU A 36 -2.29 -30.32 12.74
CA GLU A 36 -3.11 -29.20 13.16
C GLU A 36 -2.71 -28.72 14.56
N ILE A 37 -2.58 -27.40 14.71
CA ILE A 37 -2.24 -26.73 15.95
C ILE A 37 -3.33 -25.67 16.21
N TYR A 38 -4.10 -25.85 17.27
CA TYR A 38 -5.22 -24.96 17.62
C TYR A 38 -4.79 -23.89 18.62
N VAL A 39 -5.18 -22.64 18.35
CA VAL A 39 -4.95 -21.46 19.19
C VAL A 39 -6.30 -20.82 19.49
N ASP A 40 -6.57 -20.48 20.76
CA ASP A 40 -7.84 -19.87 21.16
C ASP A 40 -7.66 -19.00 22.41
N ALA A 41 -7.50 -17.68 22.23
CA ALA A 41 -7.33 -16.76 23.35
C ALA A 41 -8.58 -16.60 24.24
N ASN A 42 -9.76 -16.97 23.73
CA ASN A 42 -11.04 -16.81 24.42
C ASN A 42 -11.44 -18.06 25.22
N ASN A 43 -10.80 -19.19 24.96
CA ASN A 43 -11.06 -20.41 25.69
C ASN A 43 -10.40 -20.36 27.08
N PRO A 44 -11.17 -20.49 28.19
CA PRO A 44 -10.65 -20.35 29.55
C PRO A 44 -9.65 -21.43 29.96
N VAL A 45 -9.54 -22.54 29.22
CA VAL A 45 -8.53 -23.58 29.47
C VAL A 45 -7.25 -23.40 28.66
N SER A 46 -7.19 -22.39 27.78
CA SER A 46 -6.04 -22.14 26.94
C SER A 46 -4.81 -21.76 27.72
N THR A 47 -3.70 -22.42 27.40
CA THR A 47 -2.36 -22.07 27.87
C THR A 47 -1.34 -22.58 26.85
N ASP A 48 -0.19 -21.91 26.72
CA ASP A 48 0.88 -22.34 25.82
C ASP A 48 1.59 -23.62 26.28
N GLN A 49 1.27 -24.14 27.47
CA GLN A 49 1.67 -25.48 27.90
C GLN A 49 0.74 -26.59 27.37
N ASN A 50 -0.41 -26.25 26.80
CA ASN A 50 -1.36 -27.22 26.27
C ASN A 50 -0.82 -27.97 25.05
N ALA A 51 -1.48 -29.05 24.66
CA ALA A 51 -1.07 -29.85 23.51
C ALA A 51 -1.29 -29.12 22.16
N GLY A 52 -2.13 -28.09 22.11
CA GLY A 52 -2.51 -27.39 20.88
C GLY A 52 -3.54 -28.17 20.06
N THR A 53 -4.47 -28.83 20.74
CA THR A 53 -5.58 -29.59 20.15
C THR A 53 -6.90 -28.83 20.35
N VAL A 54 -7.97 -29.20 19.65
CA VAL A 54 -9.30 -28.58 19.82
C VAL A 54 -9.74 -28.49 21.30
N ASN A 55 -9.51 -29.54 22.08
CA ASN A 55 -9.93 -29.62 23.49
C ASN A 55 -8.91 -29.05 24.48
N SER A 56 -7.70 -28.75 24.02
CA SER A 56 -6.60 -28.19 24.81
C SER A 56 -5.80 -27.28 23.88
N PRO A 57 -6.39 -26.13 23.48
CA PRO A 57 -5.76 -25.22 22.54
C PRO A 57 -4.67 -24.37 23.22
N LEU A 58 -3.78 -23.82 22.41
CA LEU A 58 -2.79 -22.85 22.85
C LEU A 58 -3.44 -21.50 23.14
N LEU A 59 -2.76 -20.67 23.93
CA LEU A 59 -3.23 -19.32 24.23
C LEU A 59 -2.77 -18.32 23.16
N THR A 60 -1.52 -18.42 22.70
CA THR A 60 -0.90 -17.44 21.80
C THR A 60 -0.69 -17.96 20.38
N VAL A 61 -0.77 -17.06 19.41
CA VAL A 61 -0.42 -17.35 18.01
C VAL A 61 1.08 -17.59 17.89
N GLN A 62 1.89 -16.85 18.66
CA GLN A 62 3.34 -17.03 18.71
C GLN A 62 3.74 -18.47 19.07
N GLU A 63 3.09 -19.10 20.05
CA GLU A 63 3.37 -20.50 20.38
C GLU A 63 2.95 -21.44 19.25
N GLY A 64 1.81 -21.18 18.60
CA GLY A 64 1.35 -21.93 17.44
C GLY A 64 2.37 -21.96 16.30
N VAL A 65 2.86 -20.78 15.89
CA VAL A 65 3.86 -20.68 14.82
C VAL A 65 5.23 -21.22 15.24
N ARG A 66 5.58 -21.15 16.53
CA ARG A 66 6.81 -21.77 17.06
C ARG A 66 6.77 -23.28 16.89
N ARG A 67 5.66 -23.94 17.24
CA ARG A 67 5.47 -25.39 17.06
C ARG A 67 5.41 -25.79 15.60
N ALA A 68 4.75 -24.99 14.76
CA ALA A 68 4.77 -25.21 13.31
C ALA A 68 6.19 -25.21 12.73
N ARG A 69 7.05 -24.28 13.18
CA ARG A 69 8.48 -24.27 12.83
C ARG A 69 9.24 -25.49 13.32
N GLU A 70 8.93 -26.01 14.51
CA GLU A 70 9.55 -27.23 15.02
C GLU A 70 9.14 -28.47 14.22
N ASN A 71 7.88 -28.56 13.82
CA ASN A 71 7.39 -29.59 12.91
C ASN A 71 8.06 -29.49 11.54
N LYS A 72 8.17 -28.26 11.00
CA LYS A 72 8.86 -27.99 9.75
C LYS A 72 10.32 -28.45 9.75
N ARG A 73 11.07 -28.22 10.83
CA ARG A 73 12.45 -28.75 11.01
C ARG A 73 12.54 -30.28 10.96
N ARG A 74 11.41 -30.97 11.18
CA ARG A 74 11.28 -32.43 11.10
C ARG A 74 10.64 -32.87 9.79
N ASN A 75 10.51 -31.96 8.81
CA ASN A 75 9.82 -32.14 7.54
C ASN A 75 8.34 -32.54 7.70
N VAL A 76 7.67 -31.99 8.70
CA VAL A 76 6.24 -32.19 8.95
C VAL A 76 5.49 -30.88 8.73
N ALA A 77 4.58 -30.86 7.76
CA ALA A 77 3.74 -29.70 7.47
C ALA A 77 2.80 -29.41 8.64
N SER A 78 2.43 -28.13 8.82
CA SER A 78 1.55 -27.72 9.92
C SER A 78 0.47 -26.74 9.46
N VAL A 79 -0.70 -26.84 10.07
CA VAL A 79 -1.77 -25.86 9.98
C VAL A 79 -2.00 -25.28 11.37
N VAL A 80 -1.67 -24.00 11.56
CA VAL A 80 -2.03 -23.25 12.77
C VAL A 80 -3.43 -22.68 12.55
N ILE A 81 -4.39 -23.18 13.31
CA ILE A 81 -5.81 -22.79 13.25
C ILE A 81 -6.09 -21.86 14.43
N ILE A 82 -6.47 -20.62 14.13
CA ILE A 82 -6.71 -19.58 15.13
C ILE A 82 -8.21 -19.37 15.29
N ASN A 83 -8.72 -19.58 16.51
CA ASN A 83 -10.13 -19.38 16.83
C ASN A 83 -10.47 -17.88 16.95
N PRO A 84 -11.74 -17.48 16.77
CA PRO A 84 -12.18 -16.09 16.82
C PRO A 84 -11.69 -15.38 18.08
N GLY A 85 -11.13 -14.18 17.93
CA GLY A 85 -10.61 -13.43 19.07
C GLY A 85 -9.66 -12.29 18.71
N VAL A 86 -9.29 -11.53 19.75
CA VAL A 86 -8.30 -10.45 19.68
C VAL A 86 -7.02 -10.93 20.36
N TYR A 87 -5.95 -11.01 19.59
CA TYR A 87 -4.64 -11.49 20.00
C TYR A 87 -3.69 -10.29 20.08
N ARG A 88 -3.34 -9.88 21.30
CA ARG A 88 -2.53 -8.69 21.58
C ARG A 88 -1.05 -9.08 21.70
N GLU A 89 -0.43 -9.41 20.57
CA GLU A 89 0.93 -9.93 20.54
C GLU A 89 1.67 -9.53 19.25
N THR A 90 3.00 -9.60 19.32
CA THR A 90 3.85 -9.61 18.11
C THR A 90 4.18 -11.06 17.79
N VAL A 91 3.86 -11.49 16.57
CA VAL A 91 4.18 -12.84 16.09
C VAL A 91 5.43 -12.79 15.22
N THR A 92 6.47 -13.50 15.65
CA THR A 92 7.71 -13.67 14.89
C THR A 92 7.80 -15.07 14.31
N LEU A 93 7.91 -15.14 12.98
CA LEU A 93 8.13 -16.37 12.21
C LEU A 93 9.45 -16.26 11.42
N ALA A 94 10.55 -16.64 12.07
CA ALA A 94 11.89 -16.44 11.51
C ALA A 94 12.70 -17.73 11.37
N TRP A 95 13.24 -18.00 10.18
CA TRP A 95 14.21 -19.09 10.00
C TRP A 95 15.63 -18.60 10.24
N THR A 96 16.28 -19.08 11.30
CA THR A 96 17.56 -18.52 11.78
C THR A 96 18.80 -19.09 11.09
N ASN A 97 18.68 -20.19 10.33
CA ASN A 97 19.79 -20.81 9.61
C ASN A 97 19.79 -20.36 8.14
N ARG A 98 20.75 -19.46 7.82
CA ARG A 98 20.76 -18.56 6.66
C ARG A 98 21.25 -19.05 5.28
N PRO A 99 21.47 -20.34 4.93
CA PRO A 99 21.77 -20.66 3.53
C PRO A 99 20.49 -20.67 2.67
N GLU A 100 20.49 -19.92 1.56
CA GLU A 100 19.38 -19.73 0.60
C GLU A 100 18.79 -21.03 0.00
N ASN A 101 19.41 -22.19 0.26
CA ASN A 101 19.13 -23.48 -0.36
C ASN A 101 19.08 -24.66 0.65
N GLN A 102 18.57 -24.46 1.87
CA GLN A 102 18.38 -25.59 2.80
C GLN A 102 17.08 -26.37 2.51
N PRO A 103 17.15 -27.71 2.39
CA PRO A 103 15.98 -28.56 2.11
C PRO A 103 14.95 -28.61 3.25
N ASP A 104 15.33 -28.27 4.49
CA ASP A 104 14.45 -28.27 5.67
C ASP A 104 13.50 -27.05 5.74
N ASN A 105 13.71 -26.04 4.88
CA ASN A 105 12.83 -24.87 4.77
C ASN A 105 11.77 -25.04 3.65
N ALA A 106 11.71 -26.20 3.00
CA ALA A 106 10.74 -26.48 1.93
C ALA A 106 9.34 -26.84 2.45
N THR A 107 9.25 -27.39 3.66
CA THR A 107 7.98 -27.87 4.24
C THR A 107 7.04 -26.70 4.54
N PRO A 108 5.76 -26.75 4.14
CA PRO A 108 4.86 -25.61 4.25
C PRO A 108 4.28 -25.42 5.65
N ILE A 109 3.96 -24.16 5.97
CA ILE A 109 3.20 -23.74 7.14
C ILE A 109 1.99 -22.92 6.67
N LEU A 110 0.79 -23.35 7.03
CA LEU A 110 -0.43 -22.56 6.88
C LEU A 110 -0.81 -21.98 8.23
N VAL A 111 -1.00 -20.66 8.30
CA VAL A 111 -1.54 -19.96 9.48
C VAL A 111 -2.84 -19.34 9.06
N ARG A 112 -3.95 -19.80 9.64
CA ARG A 112 -5.28 -19.41 9.22
C ARG A 112 -6.22 -19.12 10.37
N ALA A 113 -7.13 -18.18 10.16
CA ALA A 113 -8.33 -18.12 10.96
C ALA A 113 -9.17 -19.39 10.75
N SER A 114 -9.81 -19.84 11.82
CA SER A 114 -10.85 -20.88 11.77
C SER A 114 -12.07 -20.40 10.97
N GLU A 115 -12.42 -19.12 11.12
CA GLU A 115 -13.43 -18.38 10.37
C GLU A 115 -12.83 -17.05 9.89
N SER A 116 -12.81 -16.83 8.57
CA SER A 116 -12.18 -15.64 7.96
C SER A 116 -12.77 -14.35 8.51
N GLY A 117 -11.90 -13.39 8.86
CA GLY A 117 -12.33 -12.07 9.37
C GLY A 117 -12.69 -12.03 10.86
N THR A 118 -12.57 -13.14 11.59
CA THR A 118 -12.90 -13.21 13.03
C THR A 118 -11.67 -13.15 13.95
N VAL A 119 -10.47 -13.16 13.38
CA VAL A 119 -9.19 -13.11 14.09
C VAL A 119 -8.54 -11.76 13.87
N ARG A 120 -8.31 -11.03 14.96
CA ARG A 120 -7.56 -9.77 14.97
C ARG A 120 -6.26 -9.97 15.75
N LEU A 121 -5.12 -9.88 15.07
CA LEU A 121 -3.83 -9.65 15.71
C LEU A 121 -3.63 -8.13 15.83
N THR A 122 -3.34 -7.63 17.02
CA THR A 122 -3.28 -6.18 17.26
C THR A 122 -2.04 -5.71 17.99
N GLY A 123 -1.56 -4.54 17.59
CA GLY A 123 -0.45 -3.83 18.21
C GLY A 123 -0.84 -3.09 19.49
N SER A 124 -2.14 -2.93 19.77
CA SER A 124 -2.66 -2.18 20.91
C SER A 124 -3.00 -3.02 22.14
N ASP A 125 -3.00 -2.38 23.30
CA ASP A 125 -3.52 -2.91 24.56
C ASP A 125 -4.71 -2.08 25.05
N ILE A 126 -5.59 -2.70 25.84
CA ILE A 126 -6.64 -1.96 26.56
C ILE A 126 -5.97 -1.30 27.76
N TRP A 127 -6.13 0.01 27.87
CA TRP A 127 -5.70 0.74 29.05
C TRP A 127 -6.94 1.08 29.88
N GLU A 128 -6.91 0.68 31.14
CA GLU A 128 -7.95 0.93 32.13
C GLU A 128 -7.53 2.11 33.03
N ASP A 129 -8.27 2.37 34.11
CA ASP A 129 -7.87 3.31 35.17
C ASP A 129 -7.60 4.76 34.74
N TRP A 130 -8.24 5.22 33.66
CA TRP A 130 -8.22 6.63 33.23
C TRP A 130 -8.84 7.54 34.28
N THR A 131 -8.18 8.67 34.57
CA THR A 131 -8.65 9.64 35.56
C THR A 131 -9.12 10.93 34.91
N TYR A 132 -10.15 11.57 35.47
CA TYR A 132 -10.54 12.90 35.01
C TYR A 132 -9.52 13.94 35.49
N ARG A 133 -8.95 14.69 34.56
CA ARG A 133 -8.06 15.81 34.87
C ARG A 133 -8.83 16.94 35.56
N ASP A 134 -10.02 17.22 35.04
CA ASP A 134 -10.90 18.31 35.46
C ASP A 134 -12.34 18.06 34.97
N ASP A 135 -13.22 19.07 35.09
CA ASP A 135 -14.61 19.01 34.64
C ASP A 135 -14.79 19.17 33.11
N THR A 136 -13.70 19.29 32.35
CA THR A 136 -13.74 19.54 30.89
C THR A 136 -13.84 18.28 30.03
N ARG A 137 -14.09 17.11 30.63
CA ARG A 137 -14.14 15.77 29.98
C ARG A 137 -12.80 15.33 29.39
N VAL A 138 -11.72 15.84 29.95
CA VAL A 138 -10.36 15.39 29.65
C VAL A 138 -10.01 14.24 30.60
N LEU A 139 -9.72 13.09 30.02
CA LEU A 139 -9.15 11.94 30.70
C LEU A 139 -7.62 12.00 30.61
N GLU A 140 -6.96 11.54 31.65
CA GLU A 140 -5.51 11.51 31.79
C GLU A 140 -5.06 10.13 32.30
N HIS A 141 -3.90 9.69 31.79
CA HIS A 141 -3.22 8.47 32.21
C HIS A 141 -1.69 8.67 32.13
N GLU A 142 -0.94 7.88 32.88
CA GLU A 142 0.52 7.80 32.78
C GLU A 142 0.93 7.34 31.37
N TRP A 143 1.92 8.00 30.78
CA TRP A 143 2.51 7.64 29.49
C TRP A 143 3.90 7.05 29.69
N LEU A 144 4.11 5.83 29.20
CA LEU A 144 5.29 5.01 29.54
C LEU A 144 6.37 5.00 28.46
N PHE A 145 6.27 5.86 27.44
CA PHE A 145 7.10 5.78 26.24
C PHE A 145 7.77 7.11 25.90
N ASP A 146 9.07 7.06 25.59
CA ASP A 146 9.83 8.18 25.03
C ASP A 146 10.17 7.91 23.57
N TRP A 147 9.16 7.86 22.70
CA TRP A 147 9.37 7.57 21.29
C TRP A 147 9.90 8.78 20.52
N GLY A 148 9.49 9.98 20.93
CA GLY A 148 9.89 11.23 20.31
C GLY A 148 9.39 11.40 18.88
N GLU A 149 9.70 12.55 18.30
CA GLU A 149 9.58 12.76 16.86
C GLU A 149 10.81 12.21 16.15
N PHE A 150 10.57 11.46 15.08
CA PHE A 150 11.65 11.12 14.16
C PHE A 150 11.95 12.29 13.20
N ASP A 151 13.10 12.94 13.35
CA ASP A 151 13.57 14.00 12.44
C ASP A 151 14.62 13.47 11.43
N PRO A 152 14.27 13.23 10.15
CA PRO A 152 15.25 12.94 9.10
C PRO A 152 16.04 14.17 8.66
N GLY A 153 15.67 15.38 9.08
CA GLY A 153 16.32 16.65 8.80
C GLY A 153 15.81 17.40 7.57
N TRP A 154 14.91 16.83 6.76
CA TRP A 154 14.59 17.42 5.46
C TRP A 154 13.18 17.22 4.89
N GLU A 155 12.20 16.61 5.57
CA GLU A 155 10.79 16.63 5.10
C GLU A 155 9.73 16.08 6.08
N LEU A 156 10.08 15.11 6.92
CA LEU A 156 9.14 14.55 7.92
C LEU A 156 9.30 15.27 9.27
N GLN A 157 8.26 15.94 9.74
CA GLN A 157 8.28 16.73 10.98
C GLN A 157 6.91 16.67 11.68
N GLY A 158 6.87 17.03 12.98
CA GLY A 158 5.64 17.14 13.74
C GLY A 158 4.90 15.81 13.85
N LEU A 159 3.56 15.86 13.83
CA LEU A 159 2.70 14.68 14.01
C LEU A 159 2.93 13.57 12.97
N ALA A 160 3.42 13.90 11.77
CA ALA A 160 3.79 12.90 10.77
C ALA A 160 5.01 12.05 11.19
N ALA A 161 5.90 12.62 12.01
CA ALA A 161 7.09 11.97 12.55
C ALA A 161 6.83 11.11 13.80
N ARG A 162 5.59 11.12 14.30
CA ARG A 162 5.16 10.47 15.55
C ARG A 162 4.55 9.09 15.31
N ARG A 163 4.32 8.33 16.40
CA ARG A 163 3.80 6.96 16.30
C ARG A 163 2.73 6.56 17.32
N GLU A 164 2.30 7.48 18.16
CA GLU A 164 1.26 7.25 19.15
C GLU A 164 -0.10 7.14 18.47
N MET A 165 -0.89 6.16 18.89
CA MET A 165 -2.26 6.00 18.40
C MET A 165 -3.15 5.58 19.56
N ILE A 166 -4.33 6.20 19.62
CA ILE A 166 -5.40 5.87 20.56
C ILE A 166 -6.65 5.51 19.77
N PHE A 167 -7.35 4.48 20.23
CA PHE A 167 -8.61 4.03 19.67
C PHE A 167 -9.66 3.98 20.75
N VAL A 168 -10.87 4.46 20.43
CA VAL A 168 -12.00 4.45 21.35
C VAL A 168 -13.13 3.69 20.70
N ASN A 169 -13.48 2.54 21.28
CA ASN A 169 -14.42 1.56 20.70
C ASN A 169 -14.04 1.13 19.27
N GLY A 170 -12.73 1.08 18.97
CA GLY A 170 -12.19 0.67 17.67
C GLY A 170 -11.97 1.81 16.66
N ASP A 171 -12.45 3.03 16.95
CA ASP A 171 -12.27 4.18 16.09
C ASP A 171 -10.99 4.95 16.48
N ARG A 172 -10.16 5.35 15.49
CA ARG A 172 -8.89 6.07 15.71
C ARG A 172 -9.11 7.54 16.11
N MET A 173 -8.55 7.95 17.24
CA MET A 173 -8.55 9.37 17.68
C MET A 173 -7.53 10.22 16.91
N LEU A 174 -7.78 11.53 16.83
CA LEU A 174 -6.85 12.50 16.24
C LEU A 174 -5.80 12.94 17.27
N GLN A 175 -4.52 12.75 16.96
CA GLN A 175 -3.43 13.32 17.74
C GLN A 175 -3.33 14.82 17.48
N VAL A 176 -3.09 15.60 18.52
CA VAL A 176 -2.78 17.04 18.44
C VAL A 176 -1.42 17.33 19.07
N ASP A 177 -0.82 18.46 18.71
CA ASP A 177 0.46 18.97 19.20
C ASP A 177 0.33 19.97 20.36
N GLU A 178 -0.90 20.40 20.68
CA GLU A 178 -1.20 21.34 21.76
C GLU A 178 -1.71 20.63 23.02
N PRO A 179 -1.23 20.99 24.23
CA PRO A 179 -1.62 20.36 25.49
C PRO A 179 -3.05 20.69 25.94
N VAL A 180 -3.69 21.69 25.32
CA VAL A 180 -5.07 22.09 25.60
C VAL A 180 -6.00 21.46 24.56
N LEU A 181 -6.73 20.43 24.97
CA LEU A 181 -7.67 19.72 24.10
C LEU A 181 -8.98 20.51 23.95
N VAL A 182 -9.13 21.22 22.84
CA VAL A 182 -10.35 22.00 22.54
C VAL A 182 -11.43 21.10 21.91
N GLU A 183 -11.06 20.34 20.88
CA GLU A 183 -11.99 19.49 20.13
C GLU A 183 -12.20 18.14 20.81
N ASP A 184 -13.44 17.64 20.78
CA ASP A 184 -13.74 16.27 21.18
C ASP A 184 -13.06 15.29 20.20
N TYR A 185 -12.78 14.07 20.68
CA TYR A 185 -12.14 13.00 19.91
C TYR A 185 -10.68 13.27 19.53
N THR A 186 -9.98 14.04 20.36
CA THR A 186 -8.55 14.34 20.23
C THR A 186 -7.74 13.82 21.42
N PHE A 187 -6.44 13.59 21.21
CA PHE A 187 -5.50 13.24 22.28
C PHE A 187 -4.15 13.96 22.11
N PHE A 188 -3.46 14.16 23.21
CA PHE A 188 -2.14 14.78 23.29
C PHE A 188 -1.21 13.92 24.15
N VAL A 189 0.06 13.82 23.75
CA VAL A 189 1.09 13.07 24.47
C VAL A 189 2.18 14.03 24.93
N ASP A 190 2.41 14.04 26.23
CA ASP A 190 3.34 14.89 26.96
C ASP A 190 4.52 14.04 27.46
N GLU A 191 5.44 13.66 26.57
CA GLU A 191 6.58 12.81 26.93
C GLU A 191 7.49 13.47 27.99
N MET A 192 7.52 14.80 28.07
CA MET A 192 8.32 15.49 29.10
C MET A 192 7.80 15.25 30.52
N ASN A 193 6.50 15.03 30.66
CA ASN A 193 5.84 14.84 31.94
C ASN A 193 5.28 13.43 32.11
N ASP A 194 5.57 12.51 31.18
CA ASP A 194 5.07 11.13 31.17
C ASP A 194 3.55 11.04 31.28
N VAL A 195 2.83 11.87 30.51
CA VAL A 195 1.36 11.95 30.56
C VAL A 195 0.72 11.88 29.17
N ILE A 196 -0.37 11.13 29.06
CA ILE A 196 -1.27 11.17 27.91
C ILE A 196 -2.63 11.71 28.33
N ARG A 197 -3.18 12.59 27.49
CA ARG A 197 -4.49 13.23 27.70
C ARG A 197 -5.39 12.96 26.51
N LEU A 198 -6.66 12.69 26.75
CA LEU A 198 -7.65 12.52 25.69
C LEU A 198 -8.97 13.20 26.05
N LYS A 199 -9.67 13.73 25.06
CA LYS A 199 -10.96 14.41 25.25
C LYS A 199 -12.05 13.68 24.49
N LEU A 200 -13.10 13.25 25.21
CA LEU A 200 -14.19 12.47 24.62
C LEU A 200 -15.54 13.18 24.70
N PRO A 201 -16.42 12.98 23.70
CA PRO A 201 -17.81 13.45 23.77
C PRO A 201 -18.54 12.83 24.96
N ALA A 202 -19.38 13.63 25.63
CA ALA A 202 -20.14 13.19 26.82
C ALA A 202 -20.94 11.90 26.58
N LYS A 203 -21.44 11.71 25.36
CA LYS A 203 -22.17 10.51 24.95
C LYS A 203 -21.30 9.24 25.00
N ILE A 204 -20.02 9.33 24.64
CA ILE A 204 -19.10 8.19 24.66
C ILE A 204 -18.67 7.89 26.11
N LEU A 205 -18.41 8.92 26.92
CA LEU A 205 -18.09 8.72 28.34
C LEU A 205 -19.22 8.01 29.09
N ALA A 206 -20.48 8.31 28.74
CA ALA A 206 -21.64 7.67 29.35
C ALA A 206 -21.78 6.16 29.03
N THR A 207 -21.00 5.61 28.10
CA THR A 207 -21.07 4.21 27.68
C THR A 207 -19.93 3.34 28.21
N ASP A 208 -19.03 3.87 29.06
CA ASP A 208 -17.83 3.17 29.54
C ASP A 208 -16.97 2.63 28.37
N PRO A 209 -16.33 3.53 27.61
CA PRO A 209 -15.72 3.17 26.34
C PRO A 209 -14.47 2.30 26.53
N THR A 210 -14.26 1.35 25.61
CA THR A 210 -12.97 0.66 25.53
C THR A 210 -11.94 1.58 24.89
N ILE A 211 -10.85 1.86 25.61
CA ILE A 211 -9.74 2.67 25.12
C ILE A 211 -8.55 1.74 24.85
N GLU A 212 -8.15 1.65 23.58
CA GLU A 212 -6.97 0.92 23.16
C GLU A 212 -5.82 1.88 22.85
N VAL A 213 -4.62 1.57 23.33
CA VAL A 213 -3.39 2.32 23.08
C VAL A 213 -2.44 1.45 22.26
N ALA A 214 -1.98 1.92 21.11
CA ALA A 214 -0.99 1.20 20.31
C ALA A 214 0.36 1.20 21.03
N VAL A 215 0.93 0.03 21.28
CA VAL A 215 2.19 -0.13 22.04
C VAL A 215 3.24 -0.97 21.33
N ARG A 216 2.83 -1.84 20.41
CA ARG A 216 3.72 -2.71 19.62
C ARG A 216 4.01 -2.08 18.27
N GLU A 217 5.27 -2.12 17.87
CA GLU A 217 5.73 -1.60 16.59
C GLU A 217 5.28 -2.43 15.38
N VAL A 218 5.26 -3.75 15.55
CA VAL A 218 5.00 -4.74 14.51
C VAL A 218 4.12 -5.84 15.08
N VAL A 219 3.18 -6.32 14.27
CA VAL A 219 2.22 -7.35 14.67
C VAL A 219 2.64 -8.71 14.08
N TRP A 220 3.15 -8.72 12.85
CA TRP A 220 3.68 -9.91 12.20
C TRP A 220 5.04 -9.66 11.58
N ASP A 221 6.05 -10.44 11.99
CA ASP A 221 7.42 -10.35 11.49
C ASP A 221 7.91 -11.71 10.98
N GLN A 222 7.85 -11.89 9.65
CA GLN A 222 8.35 -13.06 8.96
C GLN A 222 9.69 -12.79 8.27
N ARG A 223 10.69 -13.64 8.57
CA ARG A 223 12.06 -13.48 8.08
C ARG A 223 12.66 -14.82 7.68
N TYR A 224 13.16 -14.94 6.45
CA TYR A 224 13.83 -16.17 5.97
C TYR A 224 12.94 -17.43 5.96
N GLU A 225 11.63 -17.30 6.14
CA GLU A 225 10.72 -18.44 6.23
C GLU A 225 10.00 -18.63 4.90
N ASN A 226 10.19 -19.79 4.27
CA ASN A 226 9.63 -20.08 2.96
C ASN A 226 8.34 -20.91 3.05
N ASN A 227 7.53 -20.91 1.99
CA ASN A 227 6.33 -21.76 1.88
C ASN A 227 5.36 -21.49 3.03
N VAL A 228 5.01 -20.22 3.24
CA VAL A 228 4.09 -19.78 4.30
C VAL A 228 2.85 -19.19 3.66
N THR A 229 1.68 -19.66 4.10
CA THR A 229 0.39 -19.05 3.75
C THR A 229 -0.22 -18.44 5.01
N ILE A 230 -0.63 -17.18 4.92
CA ILE A 230 -1.38 -16.45 5.94
C ILE A 230 -2.80 -16.23 5.39
N ASP A 231 -3.84 -16.69 6.10
CA ASP A 231 -5.21 -16.69 5.57
C ASP A 231 -6.25 -16.23 6.59
N GLY A 232 -7.03 -15.21 6.24
CA GLY A 232 -8.22 -14.83 7.01
C GLY A 232 -7.95 -13.97 8.25
N ILE A 233 -6.78 -13.31 8.34
CA ILE A 233 -6.33 -12.60 9.55
C ILE A 233 -6.32 -11.09 9.33
N ARG A 234 -6.79 -10.35 10.34
CA ARG A 234 -6.70 -8.89 10.39
C ARG A 234 -5.55 -8.43 11.31
N PHE A 235 -4.77 -7.46 10.86
CA PHE A 235 -3.59 -6.90 11.52
C PHE A 235 -3.78 -5.40 11.79
N ASP A 236 -3.97 -5.08 13.07
CA ASP A 236 -4.43 -3.76 13.49
C ASP A 236 -3.44 -3.03 14.41
N HIS A 237 -3.54 -1.69 14.40
CA HIS A 237 -3.06 -0.82 15.47
C HIS A 237 -1.56 -0.95 15.82
N ALA A 238 -0.72 -1.28 14.85
CA ALA A 238 0.72 -1.25 15.04
C ALA A 238 1.21 0.20 15.17
N ALA A 239 1.93 0.51 16.26
CA ALA A 239 2.66 1.76 16.45
C ALA A 239 3.96 1.79 15.62
N THR A 240 3.87 1.45 14.33
CA THR A 240 5.02 1.36 13.43
C THR A 240 5.67 2.74 13.23
N PRO A 241 6.96 2.94 13.55
CA PRO A 241 7.65 4.19 13.27
C PRO A 241 7.95 4.31 11.77
N TRP A 242 8.13 5.54 11.28
CA TRP A 242 8.63 5.77 9.92
C TRP A 242 10.00 5.11 9.70
N LYS A 243 10.98 5.37 10.59
CA LYS A 243 12.35 4.84 10.46
C LYS A 243 12.44 3.42 10.99
N GLY A 244 12.87 2.49 10.14
CA GLY A 244 13.12 1.10 10.54
C GLY A 244 11.85 0.27 10.80
N GLY A 245 10.69 0.92 10.89
CA GLY A 245 9.41 0.27 11.17
C GLY A 245 8.83 -0.52 9.99
N GLN A 246 9.15 -0.13 8.75
CA GLN A 246 8.81 -0.84 7.49
C GLN A 246 7.31 -1.11 7.22
N GLY A 247 6.60 -1.82 8.10
CA GLY A 247 5.15 -2.05 8.13
C GLY A 247 4.71 -2.84 9.37
N ALA A 248 3.39 -2.89 9.60
CA ALA A 248 2.75 -3.67 10.66
C ALA A 248 2.89 -5.19 10.43
N VAL A 249 2.85 -5.59 9.17
CA VAL A 249 3.17 -6.94 8.69
C VAL A 249 4.44 -6.87 7.83
N ARG A 250 5.44 -7.67 8.17
CA ARG A 250 6.73 -7.72 7.47
C ARG A 250 6.97 -9.12 6.92
N VAL A 251 7.24 -9.21 5.62
CA VAL A 251 7.70 -10.43 4.96
C VAL A 251 9.03 -10.12 4.31
N THR A 252 10.10 -10.75 4.81
CA THR A 252 11.44 -10.45 4.30
C THR A 252 12.30 -11.69 4.10
N TRP A 253 13.18 -11.65 3.10
CA TRP A 253 14.10 -12.75 2.76
C TRP A 253 13.40 -14.10 2.58
N SER A 254 12.16 -14.09 2.11
CA SER A 254 11.30 -15.28 2.06
C SER A 254 10.96 -15.65 0.62
N ARG A 255 10.60 -16.91 0.39
CA ARG A 255 10.17 -17.45 -0.91
C ARG A 255 8.85 -18.21 -0.75
N ASN A 256 7.96 -18.09 -1.74
CA ASN A 256 6.65 -18.74 -1.75
C ASN A 256 5.84 -18.34 -0.53
N VAL A 257 5.52 -17.05 -0.43
CA VAL A 257 4.65 -16.52 0.62
C VAL A 257 3.33 -16.11 0.02
N GLU A 258 2.23 -16.58 0.60
CA GLU A 258 0.88 -16.20 0.19
C GLU A 258 0.17 -15.50 1.35
N ILE A 259 -0.48 -14.38 1.07
CA ILE A 259 -1.37 -13.70 2.02
C ILE A 259 -2.75 -13.63 1.39
N LEU A 260 -3.73 -14.25 2.05
CA LEU A 260 -5.06 -14.47 1.54
C LEU A 260 -6.12 -13.93 2.51
N ASN A 261 -7.20 -13.37 1.99
CA ASN A 261 -8.40 -13.00 2.76
C ASN A 261 -8.10 -12.16 4.02
N SER A 262 -7.08 -11.30 3.95
CA SER A 262 -6.49 -10.66 5.12
C SER A 262 -6.62 -9.14 5.03
N GLU A 263 -6.52 -8.47 6.18
CA GLU A 263 -6.63 -7.02 6.28
C GLU A 263 -5.47 -6.44 7.10
N MET A 264 -4.82 -5.39 6.61
CA MET A 264 -3.88 -4.57 7.38
C MET A 264 -4.48 -3.17 7.53
N HIS A 265 -4.97 -2.86 8.74
CA HIS A 265 -5.87 -1.74 8.92
C HIS A 265 -5.50 -0.86 10.12
N GLN A 266 -5.66 0.45 9.94
CA GLN A 266 -5.42 1.45 10.98
C GLN A 266 -4.07 1.31 11.70
N ASN A 267 -3.01 1.03 10.94
CA ASN A 267 -1.64 1.02 11.46
C ASN A 267 -1.00 2.41 11.35
N ASN A 268 0.01 2.67 12.17
CA ASN A 268 0.63 3.99 12.26
C ASN A 268 1.38 4.41 11.00
N TRP A 269 2.02 3.44 10.34
CA TRP A 269 2.80 3.68 9.13
C TRP A 269 2.36 2.76 8.00
N ALA A 270 3.21 1.89 7.46
CA ALA A 270 2.78 0.98 6.40
C ALA A 270 1.94 -0.19 6.95
N GLY A 271 0.93 -0.64 6.20
CA GLY A 271 0.22 -1.87 6.50
C GLY A 271 1.10 -3.11 6.27
N LEU A 272 1.53 -3.30 5.02
CA LEU A 272 2.35 -4.43 4.58
C LEU A 272 3.72 -3.98 4.06
N TYR A 273 4.78 -4.62 4.53
CA TYR A 273 6.12 -4.54 3.94
C TYR A 273 6.57 -5.89 3.37
N VAL A 274 6.99 -5.90 2.11
CA VAL A 274 7.61 -7.08 1.46
C VAL A 274 9.00 -6.71 0.95
N GLY A 275 10.04 -7.29 1.54
CA GLY A 275 11.43 -6.93 1.24
C GLY A 275 12.31 -8.12 0.85
N GLN A 276 13.17 -7.95 -0.15
CA GLN A 276 14.23 -8.92 -0.49
C GLN A 276 13.74 -10.37 -0.61
N SER A 277 12.58 -10.56 -1.22
CA SER A 277 11.88 -11.84 -1.28
C SER A 277 11.78 -12.33 -2.72
N ASP A 278 11.48 -13.61 -2.91
CA ASP A 278 11.49 -14.21 -4.26
C ASP A 278 10.08 -14.19 -4.86
N THR A 279 9.23 -15.15 -4.46
CA THR A 279 7.84 -15.26 -4.88
C THR A 279 6.89 -14.89 -3.75
N VAL A 280 6.08 -13.85 -3.94
CA VAL A 280 5.05 -13.42 -2.99
C VAL A 280 3.72 -13.18 -3.71
N SER A 281 2.62 -13.71 -3.19
CA SER A 281 1.27 -13.51 -3.73
C SER A 281 0.31 -12.94 -2.70
N LEU A 282 -0.56 -12.03 -3.15
CA LEU A 282 -1.68 -11.48 -2.39
C LEU A 282 -2.99 -11.83 -3.11
N GLY A 283 -3.99 -12.33 -2.37
CA GLY A 283 -5.32 -12.63 -2.90
C GLY A 283 -6.42 -12.20 -1.94
N ASN A 284 -7.33 -11.31 -2.37
CA ASN A 284 -8.37 -10.78 -1.49
C ASN A 284 -7.78 -10.12 -0.22
N VAL A 285 -6.93 -9.10 -0.40
CA VAL A 285 -6.22 -8.43 0.71
C VAL A 285 -6.50 -6.92 0.69
N ALA A 286 -6.91 -6.39 1.84
CA ALA A 286 -7.10 -4.95 2.04
C ALA A 286 -5.98 -4.39 2.93
N MET A 287 -5.38 -3.27 2.53
CA MET A 287 -4.31 -2.59 3.25
C MET A 287 -4.68 -1.11 3.37
N ASN A 288 -5.68 -0.82 4.21
CA ASN A 288 -6.41 0.44 4.22
C ASN A 288 -6.21 1.23 5.51
N ASP A 289 -6.47 2.54 5.45
CA ASP A 289 -6.48 3.43 6.62
C ASP A 289 -5.16 3.44 7.41
N ASN A 290 -4.04 3.14 6.76
CA ASN A 290 -2.71 3.14 7.38
C ASN A 290 -2.05 4.53 7.26
N GLY A 291 -1.26 4.91 8.27
CA GLY A 291 -0.77 6.28 8.40
C GLY A 291 0.30 6.67 7.38
N GLY A 292 0.93 5.68 6.73
CA GLY A 292 1.83 5.82 5.60
C GLY A 292 1.28 5.12 4.36
N GLN A 293 1.84 3.97 4.00
CA GLN A 293 1.46 3.22 2.79
C GLN A 293 0.48 2.07 3.11
N GLY A 294 -0.33 1.65 2.15
CA GLY A 294 -1.00 0.34 2.25
C GLY A 294 0.04 -0.77 2.16
N TRP A 295 0.80 -0.79 1.07
CA TRP A 295 2.00 -1.61 0.92
C TRP A 295 3.26 -0.78 0.65
N ASN A 296 4.40 -1.35 1.03
CA ASN A 296 5.72 -0.91 0.63
C ASN A 296 6.54 -2.15 0.26
N THR A 297 6.93 -2.28 -1.00
CA THR A 297 7.66 -3.47 -1.47
C THR A 297 9.01 -3.09 -2.06
N TRP A 298 10.01 -3.93 -1.80
CA TRP A 298 11.39 -3.67 -2.21
C TRP A 298 12.13 -4.95 -2.58
N ARG A 299 12.70 -5.03 -3.79
CA ARG A 299 13.53 -6.17 -4.24
C ARG A 299 12.80 -7.50 -4.19
N VAL A 300 11.74 -7.60 -4.98
CA VAL A 300 10.95 -8.83 -5.13
C VAL A 300 11.03 -9.32 -6.58
N ARG A 301 11.33 -10.60 -6.79
CA ARG A 301 11.56 -11.18 -8.13
C ARG A 301 10.28 -11.61 -8.85
N THR A 302 9.25 -11.99 -8.11
CA THR A 302 7.94 -12.34 -8.64
C THR A 302 6.89 -11.94 -7.62
N PHE A 303 6.08 -10.95 -7.97
CA PHE A 303 5.03 -10.44 -7.10
C PHE A 303 3.70 -10.49 -7.83
N SER A 304 2.71 -11.15 -7.23
CA SER A 304 1.36 -11.17 -7.76
C SER A 304 0.35 -10.65 -6.75
N SER A 305 -0.62 -9.90 -7.23
CA SER A 305 -1.70 -9.36 -6.42
C SER A 305 -2.99 -9.44 -7.22
N THR A 306 -4.03 -10.05 -6.65
CA THR A 306 -5.36 -10.14 -7.26
C THR A 306 -6.42 -9.79 -6.22
N ASP A 307 -7.39 -8.97 -6.61
CA ASP A 307 -8.49 -8.52 -5.75
C ASP A 307 -7.95 -7.86 -4.46
N THR A 308 -7.20 -6.77 -4.62
CA THR A 308 -6.58 -6.06 -3.48
C THR A 308 -6.97 -4.60 -3.42
N GLU A 309 -6.86 -4.02 -2.23
CA GLU A 309 -7.19 -2.62 -2.00
C GLU A 309 -6.13 -1.91 -1.15
N THR A 310 -5.78 -0.68 -1.54
CA THR A 310 -4.94 0.25 -0.77
C THR A 310 -5.59 1.63 -0.76
N SER A 311 -6.59 1.81 0.09
CA SER A 311 -7.42 3.01 0.16
C SER A 311 -7.25 3.77 1.48
N TYR A 312 -7.45 5.09 1.43
CA TYR A 312 -7.44 6.00 2.59
C TYR A 312 -6.12 5.97 3.40
N ASN A 313 -5.02 5.57 2.76
CA ASN A 313 -3.71 5.56 3.39
C ASN A 313 -3.08 6.96 3.40
N ASN A 314 -1.99 7.07 4.15
CA ASN A 314 -1.21 8.27 4.39
C ASN A 314 -1.88 9.31 5.30
N TRP A 315 -2.86 8.91 6.13
CA TRP A 315 -3.54 9.86 7.03
C TRP A 315 -2.58 10.54 8.01
N ARG A 316 -1.53 9.84 8.49
CA ARG A 316 -0.54 10.42 9.41
C ARG A 316 0.38 11.37 8.66
N GLY A 317 0.88 10.97 7.49
CA GLY A 317 1.66 11.86 6.64
C GLY A 317 0.89 13.15 6.32
N ALA A 318 -0.42 13.03 6.06
CA ALA A 318 -1.30 14.15 5.77
C ALA A 318 -1.39 15.19 6.91
N LEU A 319 -1.27 14.77 8.18
CA LEU A 319 -1.31 15.68 9.34
C LEU A 319 -0.23 16.77 9.30
N SER A 320 0.88 16.52 8.59
CA SER A 320 1.97 17.50 8.45
C SER A 320 2.35 17.75 6.99
N GLY A 321 1.44 17.45 6.04
CA GLY A 321 1.65 17.69 4.61
C GLY A 321 2.68 16.78 3.94
N PHE A 322 3.10 15.69 4.59
CA PHE A 322 4.03 14.71 4.02
C PHE A 322 3.29 13.78 3.06
N LYS A 323 3.27 14.16 1.77
CA LYS A 323 2.49 13.49 0.69
C LYS A 323 3.34 12.95 -0.46
N GLY A 324 4.67 13.00 -0.35
CA GLY A 324 5.61 12.61 -1.40
C GLY A 324 6.79 11.76 -0.91
N TRP A 325 7.78 11.57 -1.80
CA TRP A 325 9.05 10.88 -1.57
C TRP A 325 9.01 9.39 -1.21
N SER A 326 8.40 8.99 -0.09
CA SER A 326 8.29 7.59 0.30
C SER A 326 6.87 7.12 0.54
N VAL A 327 5.91 8.03 0.67
CA VAL A 327 4.49 7.70 0.87
C VAL A 327 3.74 7.54 -0.46
N GLY A 328 2.61 6.86 -0.39
CA GLY A 328 1.93 6.26 -1.53
C GLY A 328 2.18 4.75 -1.60
N ASN A 329 1.34 4.02 -2.32
CA ASN A 329 1.44 2.57 -2.39
C ASN A 329 2.59 2.19 -3.34
N LYS A 330 3.79 2.01 -2.76
CA LYS A 330 5.06 1.99 -3.48
C LYS A 330 5.57 0.57 -3.72
N LEU A 331 6.01 0.33 -4.96
CA LEU A 331 6.73 -0.84 -5.41
C LEU A 331 8.10 -0.42 -5.92
N GLU A 332 9.17 -0.95 -5.32
CA GLU A 332 10.54 -0.56 -5.63
C GLU A 332 11.42 -1.74 -6.05
N SER A 333 12.09 -1.63 -7.21
CA SER A 333 13.03 -2.64 -7.72
C SER A 333 12.44 -4.05 -7.73
N MET A 334 11.52 -4.29 -8.65
CA MET A 334 10.78 -5.56 -8.72
C MET A 334 10.70 -6.05 -10.14
N HIS A 335 10.86 -7.36 -10.31
CA HIS A 335 10.69 -8.04 -11.59
C HIS A 335 9.44 -8.92 -11.51
N GLY A 336 8.85 -9.26 -12.67
CA GLY A 336 7.71 -10.18 -12.74
C GLY A 336 6.51 -9.73 -11.90
N VAL A 337 6.13 -8.46 -12.03
CA VAL A 337 5.02 -7.85 -11.26
C VAL A 337 3.71 -8.11 -11.98
N SER A 338 2.70 -8.60 -11.27
CA SER A 338 1.35 -8.80 -11.79
C SER A 338 0.30 -8.31 -10.81
N ILE A 339 -0.32 -7.17 -11.10
CA ILE A 339 -1.40 -6.59 -10.27
C ILE A 339 -2.69 -6.63 -11.07
N ARG A 340 -3.72 -7.30 -10.54
CA ARG A 340 -5.03 -7.44 -11.17
C ARG A 340 -6.16 -7.07 -10.21
N ASN A 341 -7.21 -6.43 -10.72
CA ASN A 341 -8.39 -6.07 -9.94
C ASN A 341 -8.04 -5.31 -8.65
N HIS A 342 -7.17 -4.30 -8.76
CA HIS A 342 -6.70 -3.54 -7.61
C HIS A 342 -7.39 -2.19 -7.52
N ILE A 343 -7.75 -1.80 -6.29
CA ILE A 343 -8.37 -0.51 -5.98
C ILE A 343 -7.38 0.32 -5.17
N ALA A 344 -7.10 1.55 -5.62
CA ALA A 344 -6.44 2.56 -4.80
C ALA A 344 -7.29 3.84 -4.80
N ARG A 345 -7.98 4.09 -3.69
CA ARG A 345 -8.93 5.20 -3.57
C ARG A 345 -8.63 6.11 -2.40
N GLY A 346 -8.77 7.43 -2.60
CA GLY A 346 -8.86 8.37 -1.49
C GLY A 346 -7.60 8.46 -0.64
N ASN A 347 -6.44 8.06 -1.16
CA ASN A 347 -5.18 8.16 -0.43
C ASN A 347 -4.80 9.65 -0.30
N HIS A 348 -4.27 10.03 0.86
CA HIS A 348 -3.70 11.37 1.10
C HIS A 348 -2.31 11.55 0.47
N SER A 349 -2.09 10.85 -0.64
CA SER A 349 -0.86 10.81 -1.44
C SER A 349 -1.22 10.24 -2.82
N ARG A 350 -0.30 9.53 -3.48
CA ARG A 350 -0.51 8.91 -4.80
C ARG A 350 -1.27 7.60 -4.69
N GLY A 351 -1.96 7.22 -5.77
CA GLY A 351 -2.63 5.93 -5.87
C GLY A 351 -1.64 4.76 -5.88
N LEU A 352 -0.75 4.72 -6.89
CA LEU A 352 0.27 3.68 -7.05
C LEU A 352 1.60 4.29 -7.52
N TRP A 353 2.72 3.78 -6.99
CA TRP A 353 4.05 4.24 -7.39
C TRP A 353 4.97 3.07 -7.70
N LEU A 354 5.39 2.96 -8.96
CA LEU A 354 6.39 2.03 -9.44
C LEU A 354 7.72 2.78 -9.56
N ASP A 355 8.66 2.50 -8.67
CA ASP A 355 9.94 3.21 -8.57
C ASP A 355 11.13 2.28 -8.82
N TYR A 356 12.10 2.76 -9.57
CA TYR A 356 13.45 2.23 -9.69
C TYR A 356 13.53 0.75 -10.04
N ASP A 357 13.84 0.42 -11.30
CA ASP A 357 14.07 -0.95 -11.77
C ASP A 357 12.85 -1.88 -11.69
N ILE A 358 11.69 -1.40 -12.17
CA ILE A 358 10.56 -2.27 -12.46
C ILE A 358 10.69 -2.89 -13.87
N GLN A 359 10.64 -4.22 -13.95
CA GLN A 359 10.70 -5.02 -15.18
C GLN A 359 9.58 -6.07 -15.22
N ASP A 360 9.10 -6.40 -16.42
CA ASP A 360 8.07 -7.41 -16.67
C ASP A 360 6.81 -7.19 -15.80
N ALA A 361 6.25 -5.99 -15.85
CA ALA A 361 5.08 -5.62 -15.06
C ALA A 361 3.78 -5.63 -15.88
N ILE A 362 2.74 -6.28 -15.36
CA ILE A 362 1.38 -6.26 -15.89
C ILE A 362 0.47 -5.70 -14.81
N LEU A 363 -0.22 -4.61 -15.13
CA LEU A 363 -1.23 -3.96 -14.30
C LEU A 363 -2.54 -3.98 -15.06
N ASP A 364 -3.51 -4.76 -14.61
CA ASP A 364 -4.76 -4.97 -15.35
C ASP A 364 -5.98 -4.73 -14.47
N SER A 365 -7.02 -4.15 -15.06
CA SER A 365 -8.32 -3.97 -14.40
C SER A 365 -8.21 -3.18 -13.08
N LEU A 366 -7.38 -2.12 -13.06
CA LEU A 366 -7.21 -1.26 -11.90
C LEU A 366 -8.35 -0.22 -11.80
N LEU A 367 -8.70 0.16 -10.57
CA LEU A 367 -9.45 1.38 -10.28
C LEU A 367 -8.63 2.28 -9.37
N ILE A 368 -8.08 3.35 -9.93
CA ILE A 368 -7.23 4.30 -9.23
C ILE A 368 -7.91 5.67 -9.21
N GLU A 369 -8.52 6.04 -8.09
CA GLU A 369 -9.38 7.24 -8.08
C GLU A 369 -9.37 8.08 -6.81
N ASN A 370 -9.63 9.39 -6.98
CA ASN A 370 -9.79 10.35 -5.89
C ASN A 370 -8.58 10.39 -4.93
N ASN A 371 -7.38 10.04 -5.40
CA ASN A 371 -6.15 10.19 -4.61
C ASN A 371 -5.70 11.65 -4.67
N GLU A 372 -5.13 12.17 -3.58
CA GLU A 372 -4.72 13.58 -3.53
C GLU A 372 -3.54 13.90 -4.46
N GLY A 373 -2.70 12.91 -4.76
CA GLY A 373 -1.56 13.02 -5.69
C GLY A 373 -1.87 12.49 -7.09
N ASP A 374 -0.82 12.00 -7.78
CA ASP A 374 -0.96 11.27 -9.04
C ASP A 374 -1.77 9.97 -8.84
N GLY A 375 -2.47 9.54 -9.90
CA GLY A 375 -3.05 8.20 -9.94
C GLY A 375 -1.96 7.13 -9.92
N ILE A 376 -1.16 7.06 -11.00
CA ILE A 376 -0.02 6.15 -11.13
C ILE A 376 1.24 6.93 -11.45
N TRP A 377 2.31 6.71 -10.69
CA TRP A 377 3.64 7.26 -11.00
C TRP A 377 4.62 6.15 -11.39
N LEU A 378 5.19 6.26 -12.59
CA LEU A 378 6.23 5.40 -13.11
C LEU A 378 7.58 6.13 -13.07
N GLU A 379 8.43 5.80 -12.11
CA GLU A 379 9.75 6.42 -11.93
C GLU A 379 10.89 5.45 -12.17
N ALA A 380 11.81 5.77 -13.10
CA ALA A 380 13.08 5.11 -13.29
C ALA A 380 12.98 3.62 -13.62
N ASN A 381 12.08 3.26 -14.55
CA ASN A 381 11.82 1.87 -14.88
C ASN A 381 12.26 1.50 -16.31
N PRO A 382 13.07 0.45 -16.49
CA PRO A 382 13.40 -0.06 -17.82
C PRO A 382 12.21 -0.74 -18.52
N GLY A 383 11.24 -1.26 -17.76
CA GLY A 383 10.12 -2.03 -18.30
C GLY A 383 10.56 -3.39 -18.87
N PRO A 384 9.68 -4.09 -19.61
CA PRO A 384 8.37 -3.61 -20.07
C PRO A 384 7.34 -3.45 -18.94
N ILE A 385 6.45 -2.47 -19.07
CA ILE A 385 5.30 -2.24 -18.18
C ILE A 385 4.04 -2.14 -19.04
N ALA A 386 3.05 -3.00 -18.79
CA ALA A 386 1.73 -2.92 -19.43
C ALA A 386 0.67 -2.50 -18.41
N ILE A 387 -0.08 -1.44 -18.71
CA ILE A 387 -1.27 -1.02 -17.97
C ILE A 387 -2.47 -1.18 -18.89
N THR A 388 -3.39 -2.07 -18.53
CA THR A 388 -4.52 -2.47 -19.38
C THR A 388 -5.86 -2.44 -18.67
N ASN A 389 -6.92 -2.18 -19.42
CA ASN A 389 -8.31 -2.28 -18.96
C ASN A 389 -8.62 -1.49 -17.66
N SER A 390 -7.86 -0.43 -17.40
CA SER A 390 -7.84 0.25 -16.11
C SER A 390 -8.54 1.61 -16.16
N LYS A 391 -9.02 2.06 -15.01
CA LYS A 391 -9.66 3.37 -14.82
C LYS A 391 -8.82 4.21 -13.85
N VAL A 392 -8.38 5.37 -14.31
CA VAL A 392 -7.60 6.33 -13.52
C VAL A 392 -8.34 7.67 -13.49
N LEU A 393 -9.03 7.93 -12.38
CA LEU A 393 -10.11 8.90 -12.33
C LEU A 393 -9.95 9.93 -11.20
N ASN A 394 -10.20 11.21 -11.49
CA ASN A 394 -10.37 12.24 -10.46
C ASN A 394 -9.19 12.37 -9.45
N ASN A 395 -7.96 12.04 -9.86
CA ASN A 395 -6.80 12.21 -8.97
C ASN A 395 -6.36 13.69 -8.94
N GLY A 396 -5.82 14.13 -7.80
CA GLY A 396 -5.46 15.51 -7.51
C GLY A 396 -4.26 16.05 -8.28
N GLU A 397 -3.47 15.17 -8.91
CA GLU A 397 -2.41 15.53 -9.86
C GLU A 397 -2.65 14.92 -11.25
N SER A 398 -1.69 14.18 -11.81
CA SER A 398 -1.84 13.55 -13.12
C SER A 398 -2.48 12.16 -12.99
N GLY A 399 -3.16 11.69 -14.04
CA GLY A 399 -3.63 10.31 -14.10
C GLY A 399 -2.44 9.35 -14.09
N ILE A 400 -1.62 9.42 -15.14
CA ILE A 400 -0.35 8.72 -15.21
C ILE A 400 0.78 9.75 -15.33
N ARG A 401 1.75 9.66 -14.43
CA ARG A 401 2.99 10.44 -14.47
C ARG A 401 4.17 9.53 -14.76
N THR A 402 5.08 9.96 -15.63
CA THR A 402 6.33 9.23 -15.91
C THR A 402 7.56 10.08 -15.68
N THR A 403 8.59 9.48 -15.07
CA THR A 403 9.94 10.03 -14.96
C THR A 403 10.95 8.95 -15.31
N PHE A 404 11.67 9.08 -16.43
CA PHE A 404 12.73 8.13 -16.84
C PHE A 404 12.26 6.68 -16.97
N THR A 405 11.06 6.47 -17.52
CA THR A 405 10.51 5.12 -17.72
C THR A 405 10.40 4.77 -19.20
N GLU A 406 10.93 3.60 -19.56
CA GLU A 406 10.98 3.05 -20.92
C GLU A 406 9.98 1.89 -21.09
N ASN A 407 9.64 1.57 -22.34
CA ASN A 407 8.92 0.35 -22.72
C ASN A 407 7.55 0.19 -22.03
N VAL A 408 6.71 1.22 -22.10
CA VAL A 408 5.37 1.22 -21.49
C VAL A 408 4.29 0.97 -22.53
N THR A 409 3.33 0.12 -22.22
CA THR A 409 2.10 -0.06 -23.00
C THR A 409 0.90 0.39 -22.18
N LEU A 410 0.14 1.34 -22.71
CA LEU A 410 -1.18 1.73 -22.21
C LEU A 410 -2.22 1.28 -23.23
N GLU A 411 -3.10 0.36 -22.84
CA GLU A 411 -4.15 -0.16 -23.71
C GLU A 411 -5.51 -0.31 -23.03
N ASN A 412 -6.58 0.11 -23.72
CA ASN A 412 -7.97 -0.02 -23.24
C ASN A 412 -8.23 0.63 -21.88
N ASN A 413 -7.53 1.71 -21.56
CA ASN A 413 -7.71 2.43 -20.30
C ASN A 413 -8.63 3.65 -20.46
N LEU A 414 -9.28 4.02 -19.35
CA LEU A 414 -9.97 5.30 -19.19
C LEU A 414 -9.19 6.17 -18.21
N LEU A 415 -8.65 7.29 -18.71
CA LEU A 415 -8.00 8.31 -17.88
C LEU A 415 -8.87 9.56 -17.95
N ALA A 416 -9.55 9.89 -16.86
CA ALA A 416 -10.51 10.98 -16.86
C ALA A 416 -10.44 11.87 -15.63
N SER A 417 -10.65 13.17 -15.84
CA SER A 417 -10.88 14.15 -14.77
C SER A 417 -9.74 14.28 -13.75
N ASN A 418 -8.54 13.80 -14.09
CA ASN A 418 -7.34 14.07 -13.28
C ASN A 418 -6.96 15.56 -13.39
N ALA A 419 -6.60 16.18 -12.27
CA ALA A 419 -6.56 17.64 -12.13
C ALA A 419 -5.48 18.33 -12.96
N LEU A 420 -4.30 17.72 -13.11
CA LEU A 420 -3.21 18.31 -13.89
C LEU A 420 -3.21 17.83 -15.33
N ARG A 421 -3.04 16.53 -15.56
CA ARG A 421 -2.95 15.91 -16.89
C ARG A 421 -3.52 14.50 -16.88
N GLN A 422 -3.98 13.98 -18.02
CA GLN A 422 -4.27 12.54 -18.09
C GLN A 422 -2.96 11.75 -18.18
N ILE A 423 -2.02 12.19 -19.02
CA ILE A 423 -0.65 11.68 -19.07
C ILE A 423 0.36 12.84 -18.93
N GLU A 424 1.26 12.77 -17.95
CA GLU A 424 2.39 13.69 -17.79
C GLU A 424 3.71 13.03 -18.14
N ILE A 425 4.43 13.61 -19.11
CA ILE A 425 5.80 13.25 -19.45
C ILE A 425 6.77 14.14 -18.65
N ALA A 426 7.54 13.55 -17.73
CA ALA A 426 8.50 14.26 -16.91
C ALA A 426 9.88 13.56 -16.90
N GLY A 427 10.87 14.24 -16.33
CA GLY A 427 12.24 13.74 -16.21
C GLY A 427 13.22 14.59 -17.01
N LYS A 428 14.31 15.00 -16.36
CA LYS A 428 15.36 15.83 -16.92
C LYS A 428 16.64 15.01 -17.06
N ASP A 429 17.32 15.07 -18.21
CA ASP A 429 18.53 14.28 -18.47
C ASP A 429 18.22 12.77 -18.53
N LYS A 430 19.23 11.93 -18.30
CA LYS A 430 19.08 10.49 -18.12
C LYS A 430 19.21 10.15 -16.65
N ARG A 431 18.51 9.11 -16.21
CA ARG A 431 18.66 8.55 -14.87
C ARG A 431 19.39 7.22 -14.94
N TRP A 432 20.48 7.11 -14.19
CA TRP A 432 21.11 5.83 -13.96
C TRP A 432 20.21 4.95 -13.09
N VAL A 433 20.13 3.66 -13.42
CA VAL A 433 19.45 2.66 -12.62
C VAL A 433 20.34 1.45 -12.54
N ARG A 434 20.29 0.74 -11.41
CA ARG A 434 20.99 -0.54 -11.25
C ARG A 434 19.94 -1.63 -11.18
N ASP A 435 20.03 -2.57 -12.10
CA ASP A 435 19.22 -3.79 -12.06
C ASP A 435 19.53 -4.54 -10.75
N PHE A 436 18.53 -4.75 -9.90
CA PHE A 436 18.74 -5.34 -8.58
C PHE A 436 19.07 -6.84 -8.64
N VAL A 437 18.77 -7.50 -9.75
CA VAL A 437 19.06 -8.92 -10.00
C VAL A 437 20.42 -9.08 -10.68
N SER A 438 20.60 -8.52 -11.87
CA SER A 438 21.79 -8.69 -12.70
C SER A 438 22.95 -7.79 -12.26
N GLN A 439 22.66 -6.75 -11.47
CA GLN A 439 23.60 -5.70 -11.06
C GLN A 439 24.08 -4.80 -12.23
N GLU A 440 23.53 -4.99 -13.43
CA GLU A 440 23.83 -4.15 -14.60
C GLU A 440 23.43 -2.69 -14.35
N ARG A 441 24.19 -1.76 -14.94
CA ARG A 441 23.88 -0.33 -14.90
C ARG A 441 23.16 0.07 -16.19
N LEU A 442 21.95 0.57 -16.03
CA LEU A 442 21.10 1.09 -17.10
C LEU A 442 21.10 2.63 -17.06
N HIS A 443 20.94 3.26 -18.23
CA HIS A 443 20.81 4.70 -18.36
C HIS A 443 19.48 5.01 -19.02
N LEU A 444 18.48 5.30 -18.20
CA LEU A 444 17.09 5.43 -18.61
C LEU A 444 16.74 6.86 -19.04
N THR A 445 15.84 6.93 -20.02
CA THR A 445 15.14 8.12 -20.49
C THR A 445 13.64 7.80 -20.57
N VAL A 446 12.81 8.66 -21.18
CA VAL A 446 11.41 8.32 -21.49
C VAL A 446 11.32 7.99 -22.98
N ARG A 447 11.04 6.73 -23.33
CA ARG A 447 10.97 6.26 -24.72
C ARG A 447 10.24 4.92 -24.86
N ASN A 448 9.91 4.54 -26.09
CA ASN A 448 9.27 3.28 -26.46
C ASN A 448 7.90 3.10 -25.78
N TRP A 449 7.07 4.14 -25.80
CA TRP A 449 5.71 4.07 -25.28
C TRP A 449 4.74 3.65 -26.39
N THR A 450 3.85 2.72 -26.07
CA THR A 450 2.69 2.36 -26.89
C THR A 450 1.43 2.84 -26.19
N VAL A 451 0.70 3.78 -26.78
CA VAL A 451 -0.55 4.32 -26.23
C VAL A 451 -1.66 4.06 -27.25
N ARG A 452 -2.49 3.04 -27.03
CA ARG A 452 -3.51 2.66 -28.01
C ARG A 452 -4.85 2.30 -27.39
N SER A 453 -5.93 2.55 -28.11
CA SER A 453 -7.29 2.18 -27.67
C SER A 453 -7.70 2.75 -26.31
N ASN A 454 -7.10 3.86 -25.87
CA ASN A 454 -7.44 4.50 -24.61
C ASN A 454 -8.46 5.61 -24.81
N GLU A 455 -9.26 5.88 -23.79
CA GLU A 455 -10.04 7.12 -23.69
C GLU A 455 -9.36 8.07 -22.69
N LEU A 456 -8.97 9.25 -23.17
CA LEU A 456 -8.40 10.31 -22.36
C LEU A 456 -9.38 11.48 -22.35
N SER A 457 -9.98 11.76 -21.20
CA SER A 457 -10.99 12.80 -21.03
C SER A 457 -10.56 13.84 -20.00
N GLY A 458 -10.48 15.11 -20.38
CA GLY A 458 -10.05 16.16 -19.45
C GLY A 458 -10.01 17.55 -20.07
N GLY A 459 -9.60 18.52 -19.25
CA GLY A 459 -9.53 19.93 -19.64
C GLY A 459 -8.37 20.25 -20.59
N GLU A 460 -7.64 21.33 -20.31
CA GLU A 460 -6.56 21.84 -21.18
C GLU A 460 -5.33 20.92 -21.30
N ASN A 461 -5.25 19.78 -20.61
CA ASN A 461 -4.07 18.93 -20.62
C ASN A 461 -4.44 17.43 -20.68
N LEU A 462 -4.66 16.91 -21.89
CA LEU A 462 -4.80 15.47 -22.08
C LEU A 462 -3.44 14.79 -21.92
N ILE A 463 -2.51 15.09 -22.84
CA ILE A 463 -1.11 14.68 -22.75
C ILE A 463 -0.26 15.94 -22.65
N GLY A 464 0.70 15.95 -21.72
CA GLY A 464 1.55 17.12 -21.56
C GLY A 464 2.93 16.84 -21.00
N VAL A 465 3.87 17.70 -21.43
CA VAL A 465 5.25 17.68 -20.98
C VAL A 465 5.47 18.57 -19.75
N ALA A 466 6.17 18.04 -18.75
CA ALA A 466 6.51 18.74 -17.51
C ALA A 466 7.57 19.84 -17.73
N SER A 467 7.69 20.75 -16.78
CA SER A 467 8.59 21.92 -16.84
C SER A 467 10.08 21.56 -16.82
N ASN A 468 10.44 20.39 -16.32
CA ASN A 468 11.82 19.94 -16.17
C ASN A 468 12.35 19.16 -17.38
N VAL A 469 11.50 18.74 -18.32
CA VAL A 469 11.91 18.03 -19.55
C VAL A 469 12.59 19.00 -20.50
N ARG A 470 13.65 18.55 -21.17
CA ARG A 470 14.29 19.30 -22.27
C ARG A 470 13.90 18.73 -23.62
N TYR A 471 14.10 19.51 -24.68
CA TYR A 471 13.67 19.16 -26.03
C TYR A 471 14.26 17.84 -26.52
N LYS A 472 15.50 17.51 -26.17
CA LYS A 472 16.11 16.23 -26.59
C LYS A 472 15.44 15.00 -25.97
N GLU A 473 15.04 15.08 -24.70
CA GLU A 473 14.29 13.98 -24.05
C GLU A 473 12.87 13.90 -24.60
N TRP A 474 12.25 15.05 -24.89
CA TRP A 474 10.96 15.11 -25.57
C TRP A 474 11.01 14.52 -26.99
N GLU A 475 12.04 14.84 -27.77
CA GLU A 475 12.25 14.31 -29.12
C GLU A 475 12.51 12.79 -29.10
N GLU A 476 13.25 12.29 -28.11
CA GLU A 476 13.45 10.84 -27.93
C GLU A 476 12.12 10.14 -27.59
N PHE A 477 11.28 10.75 -26.73
CA PHE A 477 9.94 10.23 -26.45
C PHE A 477 9.06 10.22 -27.71
N THR A 478 8.91 11.35 -28.40
CA THR A 478 7.98 11.45 -29.54
C THR A 478 8.43 10.63 -30.75
N SER A 479 9.74 10.50 -30.99
CA SER A 479 10.27 9.70 -32.10
C SER A 479 10.14 8.18 -31.90
N THR A 480 9.94 7.74 -30.66
CA THR A 480 9.76 6.32 -30.30
C THR A 480 8.36 5.99 -29.81
N LEU A 481 7.47 7.00 -29.74
CA LEU A 481 6.06 6.84 -29.40
C LEU A 481 5.35 6.10 -30.54
N THR A 482 4.56 5.10 -30.17
CA THR A 482 3.52 4.52 -31.02
C THR A 482 2.17 4.86 -30.40
N ALA A 483 1.34 5.64 -31.09
CA ALA A 483 0.01 5.96 -30.61
C ALA A 483 -1.03 5.83 -31.72
N ASP A 484 -2.14 5.13 -31.45
CA ASP A 484 -3.21 4.96 -32.43
C ASP A 484 -4.53 4.47 -31.79
N ASN A 485 -5.66 4.70 -32.45
CA ASN A 485 -7.00 4.30 -32.00
C ASN A 485 -7.40 4.86 -30.62
N ASN A 486 -6.80 5.96 -30.18
CA ASN A 486 -7.19 6.64 -28.95
C ASN A 486 -8.39 7.55 -29.18
N ARG A 487 -9.19 7.76 -28.13
CA ARG A 487 -10.26 8.74 -28.08
C ARG A 487 -9.88 9.85 -27.10
N TYR A 488 -9.70 11.05 -27.63
CA TYR A 488 -9.40 12.26 -26.86
C TYR A 488 -10.69 13.06 -26.68
N VAL A 489 -11.05 13.41 -25.45
CA VAL A 489 -12.25 14.20 -25.14
C VAL A 489 -11.83 15.43 -24.33
N SER A 490 -12.12 16.63 -24.83
CA SER A 490 -11.76 17.87 -24.13
C SER A 490 -12.71 19.03 -24.41
N ASP A 491 -12.92 19.88 -23.40
CA ASP A 491 -13.61 21.17 -23.52
C ASP A 491 -12.74 22.27 -24.13
N LYS A 492 -11.54 21.91 -24.61
CA LYS A 492 -10.54 22.84 -25.14
C LYS A 492 -9.97 22.31 -26.43
N MET A 493 -9.94 23.15 -27.47
CA MET A 493 -9.31 22.79 -28.74
C MET A 493 -7.83 22.46 -28.58
N ALA A 494 -7.09 23.31 -27.85
CA ALA A 494 -5.65 23.18 -27.65
C ALA A 494 -5.36 22.39 -26.35
N ALA A 495 -5.55 21.07 -26.40
CA ALA A 495 -5.51 20.19 -25.24
C ALA A 495 -4.17 19.43 -25.04
N PHE A 496 -3.20 19.63 -25.93
CA PHE A 496 -1.89 18.95 -25.88
C PHE A 496 -0.81 19.95 -25.52
N LEU A 497 0.01 19.67 -24.50
CA LEU A 497 1.13 20.53 -24.11
C LEU A 497 2.45 19.92 -24.59
N VAL A 498 3.06 20.55 -25.60
CA VAL A 498 4.25 20.04 -26.27
C VAL A 498 5.48 20.93 -26.04
N LEU A 499 6.66 20.38 -26.31
CA LEU A 499 7.93 21.13 -26.37
C LEU A 499 8.33 21.35 -27.84
N ASN A 500 8.65 22.59 -28.17
CA ASN A 500 9.09 23.01 -29.49
C ASN A 500 10.53 23.54 -29.48
N LYS A 501 11.31 23.14 -30.49
CA LYS A 501 12.68 23.62 -30.69
C LYS A 501 12.63 24.96 -31.39
N THR A 502 12.98 26.03 -30.68
CA THR A 502 13.16 27.34 -31.31
C THR A 502 14.60 27.54 -31.78
N LEU A 503 14.79 28.43 -32.76
CA LEU A 503 16.11 28.80 -33.28
C LEU A 503 17.03 29.46 -32.23
N SER A 504 16.49 29.93 -31.11
CA SER A 504 17.22 30.69 -30.08
C SER A 504 17.74 29.83 -28.91
N PHE A 505 17.76 28.49 -29.04
CA PHE A 505 18.11 27.54 -27.96
C PHE A 505 17.21 27.61 -26.71
N ILE A 506 16.14 28.40 -26.74
CA ILE A 506 15.13 28.47 -25.68
C ILE A 506 14.03 27.47 -26.02
N GLU A 507 13.80 26.53 -25.11
CA GLU A 507 12.75 25.53 -25.25
C GLU A 507 11.41 26.16 -24.92
N ALA A 508 10.54 26.29 -25.92
CA ALA A 508 9.21 26.86 -25.75
C ALA A 508 8.21 25.73 -25.54
N ARG A 509 7.37 25.87 -24.51
CA ARG A 509 6.17 25.04 -24.35
C ARG A 509 5.00 25.74 -25.02
N SER A 510 4.25 25.01 -25.82
CA SER A 510 3.06 25.51 -26.48
C SER A 510 1.92 24.50 -26.38
N ARG A 511 0.70 25.03 -26.42
CA ARG A 511 -0.50 24.22 -26.53
C ARG A 511 -0.82 24.00 -28.00
N GLU A 512 -1.16 22.77 -28.35
CA GLU A 512 -1.56 22.38 -29.70
C GLU A 512 -2.92 21.70 -29.68
N ASP A 513 -3.64 21.84 -30.79
CA ASP A 513 -4.84 21.06 -31.04
C ASP A 513 -4.49 19.64 -31.49
N PHE A 514 -5.51 18.80 -31.71
CA PHE A 514 -5.28 17.42 -32.12
C PHE A 514 -4.59 17.30 -33.49
N ARG A 515 -4.77 18.28 -34.40
CA ARG A 515 -4.06 18.26 -35.67
C ARG A 515 -2.57 18.55 -35.44
N GLY A 516 -2.26 19.57 -34.65
CA GLY A 516 -0.89 19.89 -34.23
C GLY A 516 -0.20 18.71 -33.58
N TRP A 517 -0.87 18.05 -32.62
CA TRP A 517 -0.36 16.83 -31.98
C TRP A 517 0.03 15.73 -32.98
N ARG A 518 -0.84 15.44 -33.95
CA ARG A 518 -0.56 14.42 -34.99
C ARG A 518 0.57 14.84 -35.91
N ASP A 519 0.61 16.10 -36.31
CA ASP A 519 1.69 16.63 -37.16
C ASP A 519 3.03 16.61 -36.39
N HIS A 520 3.00 16.88 -35.08
CA HIS A 520 4.17 16.90 -34.18
C HIS A 520 4.74 15.50 -33.93
N THR A 521 3.87 14.51 -33.73
CA THR A 521 4.29 13.15 -33.34
C THR A 521 4.36 12.16 -34.51
N GLY A 522 3.63 12.43 -35.60
CA GLY A 522 3.42 11.47 -36.69
C GLY A 522 2.53 10.28 -36.31
N GLN A 523 1.83 10.35 -35.17
CA GLN A 523 1.02 9.26 -34.61
C GLN A 523 -0.48 9.56 -34.70
N ASP A 524 -1.31 8.67 -34.13
CA ASP A 524 -2.74 8.87 -33.91
C ASP A 524 -3.57 8.99 -35.20
N SER A 525 -3.19 8.23 -36.23
CA SER A 525 -3.83 8.24 -37.56
C SER A 525 -5.30 7.82 -37.55
N ASN A 526 -5.66 6.85 -36.71
CA ASN A 526 -7.01 6.32 -36.51
C ASN A 526 -7.63 6.79 -35.19
N SER A 527 -6.97 7.70 -34.48
CA SER A 527 -7.48 8.28 -33.24
C SER A 527 -8.49 9.39 -33.53
N SER A 528 -9.32 9.69 -32.54
CA SER A 528 -10.38 10.71 -32.64
C SER A 528 -10.26 11.76 -31.55
N PHE A 529 -10.70 12.97 -31.86
CA PHE A 529 -10.82 14.07 -30.91
C PHE A 529 -12.26 14.56 -30.87
N VAL A 530 -12.84 14.61 -29.67
CA VAL A 530 -14.20 15.09 -29.41
C VAL A 530 -14.12 16.34 -28.56
N HIS A 531 -14.63 17.44 -29.11
CA HIS A 531 -14.82 18.66 -28.33
C HIS A 531 -16.14 18.62 -27.59
N SER A 532 -16.09 18.63 -26.26
CA SER A 532 -17.28 18.74 -25.42
C SER A 532 -17.55 20.20 -25.09
N ASN A 533 -18.73 20.71 -25.44
CA ASN A 533 -19.18 22.06 -25.06
C ASN A 533 -19.58 22.16 -23.59
#